data_AF-A0A448L923-F1
#
_entry.id   AF-A0A448L923-F1
#
_cell.length_a   1.000
_cell.length_b   1.000
_cell.length_c   1.000
_cell.angle_alpha   90.00
_cell.angle_beta   90.00
_cell.angle_gamma   90.00
#
_symmetry.space_group_name_H-M   'P 1'
#
loop_
_entity.id
_entity.type
_entity.pdbx_description
1 polymer ?
#
loop_
_entity_poly.entity_id
_entity_poly.type
_entity_poly.pdbx_seq_one_letter_code
_entity_poly.pdbx_strand_id
1 'polypeptide(L)'
;MMKENRLRLLLNVCLFFITISAQAAPHDTLFVADYGVHPNTNEDQTARLQTLIADCKRWKSKAIVFQSGRYDLWPTDAMRREYYISNTSSETECRSKVKTIGLLFEDMSGLTIEGNDATLMFHGKMTMLSFAHCKEMRLQNIHFDFERPGGSELTYLKVDAHGVTARVHPDSKFAIVEGKMMWIGEGWRTNTPHCIEYDPTNKHFYYSRGWDILSQAKVVELSPNVVHFATDLAKDFKENHTIMVRDIIRDQVGMFLFESQNITFYNVGVHYMHGLGIVSQYCRNVKMLRVRCEPRENSTRLLASSADFMHFSGCSGKVVIDSCRFLGAQDDGINVHGTNLQAVERVDDYTLRLRFMHPQSYGFCAYFAGDTVAFVRPSTMQRYAENIVKKVRMESPRIVEVAFMRPIPRDVRLQSDCVENLSCTPEVAIRHCFFSRTSTRGTLVTTPRRVIIRDNTYCYTGMSAILIEGDAAGWYESGPVKDVIIENNKFIDCAYNGGPSRAVIALNPSNTVIDARRPVHQNVRIINNFFVTSGNPLLYAKSTSQLVFKGNEVKIESPSSLVGNKWVVLEGCSKVTIKGNKFLEP
;
A
#
# COMPACT_ATOMS: atom_id res chain seq x y z
N MET A 1 -17.04 54.35 -64.05
CA MET A 1 -18.15 53.59 -63.44
C MET A 1 -17.58 52.71 -62.33
N MET A 2 -17.32 53.34 -61.18
CA MET A 2 -16.73 52.74 -59.99
C MET A 2 -17.86 52.23 -59.11
N LYS A 3 -18.22 50.94 -59.20
CA LYS A 3 -18.95 50.23 -58.12
C LYS A 3 -19.06 48.70 -58.27
N GLU A 4 -18.21 48.04 -59.05
CA GLU A 4 -18.32 46.57 -59.25
C GLU A 4 -17.06 45.74 -58.95
N ASN A 5 -15.94 46.34 -58.54
CA ASN A 5 -14.68 45.60 -58.33
C ASN A 5 -14.17 45.50 -56.87
N ARG A 6 -15.06 45.67 -55.87
CA ARG A 6 -14.72 45.41 -54.45
C ARG A 6 -15.47 44.25 -53.81
N LEU A 7 -16.41 43.62 -54.51
CA LEU A 7 -17.19 42.49 -53.97
C LEU A 7 -16.64 41.10 -54.37
N ARG A 8 -15.74 41.02 -55.37
CA ARG A 8 -15.13 39.74 -55.80
C ARG A 8 -13.77 39.42 -55.17
N LEU A 9 -13.15 40.37 -54.46
CA LEU A 9 -11.88 40.13 -53.75
C LEU A 9 -12.05 39.85 -52.25
N LEU A 10 -13.21 40.17 -51.66
CA LEU A 10 -13.55 39.73 -50.30
C LEU A 10 -14.17 38.32 -50.26
N LEU A 11 -14.69 37.81 -51.38
CA LEU A 11 -15.27 36.46 -51.44
C LEU A 11 -14.22 35.33 -51.60
N ASN A 12 -12.99 35.66 -52.01
CA ASN A 12 -11.90 34.69 -52.15
C ASN A 12 -10.87 34.74 -50.99
N VAL A 13 -11.05 35.63 -50.01
CA VAL A 13 -10.25 35.64 -48.76
C VAL A 13 -11.08 35.13 -47.57
N CYS A 14 -12.42 35.05 -47.69
CA CYS A 14 -13.29 34.37 -46.72
C CYS A 14 -13.49 32.86 -46.98
N LEU A 15 -12.81 32.28 -47.98
CA LEU A 15 -12.89 30.84 -48.31
C LEU A 15 -11.55 30.10 -48.12
N PHE A 16 -10.60 30.69 -47.40
CA PHE A 16 -9.35 30.05 -46.97
C PHE A 16 -9.17 30.01 -45.45
N PHE A 17 -10.27 30.14 -44.70
CA PHE A 17 -10.29 30.07 -43.23
C PHE A 17 -11.41 29.19 -42.66
N ILE A 18 -11.85 28.18 -43.41
CA ILE A 18 -12.75 27.14 -42.90
C ILE A 18 -12.14 25.78 -43.22
N THR A 19 -12.06 24.96 -42.16
CA THR A 19 -11.57 23.58 -42.05
C THR A 19 -10.05 23.34 -42.04
N ILE A 20 -9.36 23.86 -41.03
CA ILE A 20 -8.59 22.94 -40.18
C ILE A 20 -9.47 22.66 -38.97
N SER A 21 -10.53 21.89 -39.18
CA SER A 21 -11.02 21.06 -38.09
C SER A 21 -9.83 20.17 -37.78
N ALA A 22 -9.26 20.31 -36.59
CA ALA A 22 -8.45 19.24 -36.03
C ALA A 22 -9.41 18.04 -35.94
N GLN A 23 -9.47 17.26 -37.03
CA GLN A 23 -10.24 16.05 -37.10
C GLN A 23 -9.51 15.14 -36.12
N ALA A 24 -10.04 15.04 -34.90
CA ALA A 24 -9.57 14.08 -33.93
C ALA A 24 -9.43 12.76 -34.67
N ALA A 25 -8.28 12.11 -34.56
CA ALA A 25 -8.08 10.83 -35.22
C ALA A 25 -9.26 9.94 -34.84
N PRO A 26 -9.88 9.23 -35.80
CA PRO A 26 -10.97 8.31 -35.46
C PRO A 26 -10.48 7.40 -34.33
N HIS A 27 -11.30 7.26 -33.29
CA HIS A 27 -11.02 6.47 -32.08
C HIS A 27 -9.98 7.05 -31.10
N ASP A 28 -9.70 8.36 -31.13
CA ASP A 28 -8.82 8.98 -30.11
C ASP A 28 -9.41 8.92 -28.69
N THR A 29 -10.72 9.15 -28.57
CA THR A 29 -11.48 9.03 -27.31
C THR A 29 -12.53 7.94 -27.44
N LEU A 30 -12.61 7.06 -26.45
CA LEU A 30 -13.63 6.02 -26.36
C LEU A 30 -14.57 6.33 -25.18
N PHE A 31 -15.84 6.55 -25.46
CA PHE A 31 -16.87 6.64 -24.43
C PHE A 31 -17.36 5.24 -24.08
N VAL A 32 -17.45 4.91 -22.80
CA VAL A 32 -17.91 3.57 -22.39
C VAL A 32 -19.35 3.28 -22.84
N ALA A 33 -20.17 4.32 -22.94
CA ALA A 33 -21.55 4.23 -23.44
C ALA A 33 -21.64 3.72 -24.88
N ASP A 34 -20.64 3.98 -25.73
CA ASP A 34 -20.62 3.50 -27.13
C ASP A 34 -20.44 1.98 -27.20
N TYR A 35 -19.99 1.35 -26.12
CA TYR A 35 -19.86 -0.11 -25.95
C TYR A 35 -21.05 -0.70 -25.19
N GLY A 36 -22.12 0.07 -24.97
CA GLY A 36 -23.28 -0.36 -24.18
C GLY A 36 -23.02 -0.48 -22.69
N VAL A 37 -21.97 0.18 -22.17
CA VAL A 37 -21.66 0.24 -20.74
C VAL A 37 -22.35 1.45 -20.14
N HIS A 38 -23.36 1.20 -19.29
CA HIS A 38 -24.20 2.25 -18.72
C HIS A 38 -24.22 2.19 -17.18
N PRO A 39 -24.25 3.36 -16.50
CA PRO A 39 -24.31 3.40 -15.06
C PRO A 39 -25.69 2.97 -14.53
N ASN A 40 -25.71 2.56 -13.27
CA ASN A 40 -26.89 2.24 -12.45
C ASN A 40 -27.79 1.13 -13.02
N THR A 41 -27.21 0.24 -13.83
CA THR A 41 -27.91 -0.92 -14.40
C THR A 41 -28.00 -2.09 -13.41
N ASN A 42 -27.06 -2.20 -12.45
CA ASN A 42 -26.86 -3.38 -11.60
C ASN A 42 -26.61 -4.68 -12.40
N GLU A 43 -26.16 -4.54 -13.65
CA GLU A 43 -25.81 -5.64 -14.53
C GLU A 43 -24.28 -5.74 -14.67
N ASP A 44 -23.78 -6.93 -14.96
CA ASP A 44 -22.35 -7.12 -15.23
C ASP A 44 -21.92 -6.37 -16.51
N GLN A 45 -20.97 -5.46 -16.34
CA GLN A 45 -20.39 -4.65 -17.41
C GLN A 45 -19.01 -5.16 -17.85
N THR A 46 -18.49 -6.22 -17.23
CA THR A 46 -17.08 -6.65 -17.37
C THR A 46 -16.73 -7.00 -18.82
N ALA A 47 -17.50 -7.85 -19.50
CA ALA A 47 -17.21 -8.25 -20.89
C ALA A 47 -17.15 -7.07 -21.88
N ARG A 48 -18.08 -6.12 -21.73
CA ARG A 48 -18.14 -4.91 -22.57
C ARG A 48 -16.93 -4.00 -22.32
N LEU A 49 -16.55 -3.83 -21.05
CA LEU A 49 -15.33 -3.07 -20.69
C LEU A 49 -14.05 -3.73 -21.19
N GLN A 50 -13.95 -5.07 -21.17
CA GLN A 50 -12.78 -5.77 -21.72
C GLN A 50 -12.67 -5.57 -23.24
N THR A 51 -13.80 -5.59 -23.95
CA THR A 51 -13.83 -5.29 -25.40
C THR A 51 -13.34 -3.87 -25.66
N LEU A 52 -13.83 -2.89 -24.90
CA LEU A 52 -13.38 -1.50 -24.99
C LEU A 52 -11.88 -1.35 -24.73
N ILE A 53 -11.32 -2.03 -23.72
CA ILE A 53 -9.89 -1.98 -23.42
C ILE A 53 -9.07 -2.58 -24.57
N ALA A 54 -9.52 -3.70 -25.15
CA ALA A 54 -8.86 -4.31 -26.30
C ALA A 54 -8.82 -3.37 -27.51
N ASP A 55 -9.94 -2.71 -27.83
CA ASP A 55 -10.01 -1.73 -28.91
C ASP A 55 -9.20 -0.47 -28.61
N CYS A 56 -9.19 0.00 -27.36
CA CYS A 56 -8.30 1.08 -26.90
C CYS A 56 -6.83 0.77 -27.18
N LYS A 57 -6.38 -0.46 -26.91
CA LYS A 57 -5.00 -0.92 -27.21
C LYS A 57 -4.77 -0.97 -28.71
N ARG A 58 -5.70 -1.55 -29.47
CA ARG A 58 -5.62 -1.71 -30.93
C ARG A 58 -5.49 -0.35 -31.64
N TRP A 59 -6.28 0.63 -31.25
CA TRP A 59 -6.33 1.95 -31.88
C TRP A 59 -5.38 2.96 -31.26
N LYS A 60 -4.71 2.60 -30.16
CA LYS A 60 -3.83 3.50 -29.40
C LYS A 60 -4.55 4.78 -28.95
N SER A 61 -5.81 4.63 -28.58
CA SER A 61 -6.67 5.71 -28.08
C SER A 61 -6.03 6.40 -26.89
N LYS A 62 -6.34 7.68 -26.71
CA LYS A 62 -5.77 8.57 -25.69
C LYS A 62 -6.68 8.75 -24.49
N ALA A 63 -7.98 8.46 -24.63
CA ALA A 63 -8.93 8.58 -23.54
C ALA A 63 -9.96 7.45 -23.50
N ILE A 64 -10.29 7.01 -22.29
CA ILE A 64 -11.52 6.28 -21.96
C ILE A 64 -12.34 7.15 -21.03
N VAL A 65 -13.62 7.37 -21.34
CA VAL A 65 -14.48 8.30 -20.61
C VAL A 65 -15.75 7.61 -20.12
N PHE A 66 -15.93 7.62 -18.80
CA PHE A 66 -17.14 7.15 -18.13
C PHE A 66 -18.13 8.30 -17.94
N GLN A 67 -19.42 7.96 -17.80
CA GLN A 67 -20.42 8.85 -17.22
C GLN A 67 -20.48 8.62 -15.70
N SER A 68 -20.84 9.64 -14.93
CA SER A 68 -21.07 9.48 -13.48
C SER A 68 -22.12 8.41 -13.19
N GLY A 69 -21.96 7.71 -12.06
CA GLY A 69 -22.85 6.66 -11.60
C GLY A 69 -22.15 5.35 -11.28
N ARG A 70 -22.92 4.34 -10.87
CA ARG A 70 -22.41 3.03 -10.45
C ARG A 70 -22.28 2.06 -11.61
N TYR A 71 -21.18 1.33 -11.72
CA TYR A 71 -21.00 0.25 -12.70
C TYR A 71 -20.57 -1.01 -11.98
N ASP A 72 -21.22 -2.13 -12.28
CA ASP A 72 -21.01 -3.37 -11.55
C ASP A 72 -20.20 -4.37 -12.39
N LEU A 73 -19.17 -4.96 -11.76
CA LEU A 73 -18.21 -5.86 -12.42
C LEU A 73 -18.06 -7.17 -11.63
N TRP A 74 -18.29 -8.30 -12.29
CA TRP A 74 -18.16 -9.65 -11.72
C TRP A 74 -16.93 -10.40 -12.26
N PRO A 75 -16.48 -11.45 -11.54
CA PRO A 75 -15.28 -12.21 -11.91
C PRO A 75 -15.47 -13.14 -13.11
N THR A 76 -16.69 -13.29 -13.63
CA THR A 76 -17.02 -14.22 -14.72
C THR A 76 -16.19 -13.90 -15.96
N ASP A 77 -16.33 -12.69 -16.50
CA ASP A 77 -15.63 -12.24 -17.72
C ASP A 77 -14.35 -11.45 -17.43
N ALA A 78 -13.91 -11.44 -16.17
CA ALA A 78 -12.67 -10.80 -15.77
C ALA A 78 -11.43 -11.50 -16.35
N MET A 79 -10.38 -10.72 -16.60
CA MET A 79 -9.12 -11.25 -17.08
C MET A 79 -8.42 -12.09 -16.03
N ARG A 80 -7.69 -13.11 -16.49
CA ARG A 80 -6.87 -13.97 -15.64
C ARG A 80 -5.42 -13.90 -16.10
N ARG A 81 -4.51 -13.57 -15.19
CA ARG A 81 -3.08 -13.47 -15.45
C ARG A 81 -2.30 -14.05 -14.29
N GLU A 82 -1.23 -14.78 -14.59
CA GLU A 82 -0.30 -15.20 -13.55
C GLU A 82 0.61 -14.04 -13.18
N TYR A 83 0.51 -13.59 -11.92
CA TYR A 83 1.38 -12.56 -11.37
C TYR A 83 1.93 -12.97 -10.02
N TYR A 84 3.26 -12.97 -9.94
CA TYR A 84 3.99 -12.98 -8.69
C TYR A 84 4.08 -11.55 -8.16
N ILE A 85 3.33 -11.27 -7.09
CA ILE A 85 3.23 -9.94 -6.49
C ILE A 85 3.91 -9.96 -5.12
N SER A 86 4.87 -9.07 -4.92
CA SER A 86 5.62 -8.89 -3.66
C SER A 86 4.69 -8.79 -2.45
N ASN A 87 5.09 -9.40 -1.33
CA ASN A 87 4.46 -9.27 -0.01
C ASN A 87 2.99 -9.77 0.06
N THR A 88 2.58 -10.64 -0.87
CA THR A 88 1.20 -11.17 -0.92
C THR A 88 1.07 -12.53 -0.23
N SER A 89 1.53 -13.60 -0.86
CA SER A 89 1.34 -14.97 -0.38
C SER A 89 2.46 -15.90 -0.83
N SER A 90 2.78 -16.87 0.03
CA SER A 90 3.73 -17.94 -0.29
C SER A 90 3.16 -18.97 -1.26
N GLU A 91 4.01 -19.86 -1.77
CA GLU A 91 3.63 -21.05 -2.54
C GLU A 91 2.78 -22.05 -1.72
N THR A 92 2.87 -22.04 -0.39
CA THR A 92 2.07 -22.92 0.47
C THR A 92 0.72 -22.29 0.84
N GLU A 93 0.72 -20.99 1.11
CA GLU A 93 -0.47 -20.19 1.45
C GLU A 93 -1.43 -20.10 0.26
N CYS A 94 -0.90 -19.84 -0.94
CA CYS A 94 -1.69 -19.71 -2.15
C CYS A 94 -0.90 -20.26 -3.34
N ARG A 95 -1.13 -21.53 -3.71
CA ARG A 95 -0.39 -22.20 -4.79
C ARG A 95 -0.56 -21.52 -6.15
N SER A 96 -1.78 -21.10 -6.47
CA SER A 96 -2.07 -20.40 -7.72
C SER A 96 -1.60 -18.94 -7.63
N LYS A 97 -0.86 -18.48 -8.63
CA LYS A 97 -0.51 -17.07 -8.80
C LYS A 97 -1.37 -16.38 -9.85
N VAL A 98 -2.42 -17.05 -10.33
CA VAL A 98 -3.43 -16.46 -11.21
C VAL A 98 -4.27 -15.44 -10.44
N LYS A 99 -4.25 -14.20 -10.90
CA LYS A 99 -5.06 -13.09 -10.41
C LYS A 99 -6.29 -12.91 -11.30
N THR A 100 -7.42 -12.61 -10.68
CA THR A 100 -8.66 -12.27 -11.39
C THR A 100 -8.74 -10.76 -11.44
N ILE A 101 -8.64 -10.18 -12.64
CA ILE A 101 -8.40 -8.75 -12.85
C ILE A 101 -9.60 -8.14 -13.59
N GLY A 102 -10.30 -7.24 -12.93
CA GLY A 102 -11.50 -6.61 -13.49
C GLY A 102 -11.20 -5.70 -14.66
N LEU A 103 -10.14 -4.89 -14.58
CA LEU A 103 -9.66 -4.04 -15.66
C LEU A 103 -8.16 -4.22 -15.87
N LEU A 104 -7.76 -4.86 -16.98
CA LEU A 104 -6.35 -5.13 -17.30
C LEU A 104 -5.90 -4.28 -18.48
N PHE A 105 -4.99 -3.33 -18.23
CA PHE A 105 -4.32 -2.56 -19.28
C PHE A 105 -2.87 -3.03 -19.36
N GLU A 106 -2.47 -3.51 -20.54
CA GLU A 106 -1.18 -4.16 -20.75
C GLU A 106 -0.52 -3.64 -22.01
N ASP A 107 0.77 -3.25 -21.94
CA ASP A 107 1.56 -2.66 -23.05
C ASP A 107 0.94 -1.40 -23.69
N MET A 108 0.34 -0.53 -22.87
CA MET A 108 -0.32 0.69 -23.34
C MET A 108 0.48 1.95 -23.01
N SER A 109 0.34 2.99 -23.83
CA SER A 109 1.06 4.25 -23.63
C SER A 109 0.20 5.49 -23.89
N GLY A 110 0.27 6.46 -22.98
CA GLY A 110 -0.34 7.79 -23.16
C GLY A 110 -1.87 7.77 -23.08
N LEU A 111 -2.43 7.02 -22.13
CA LEU A 111 -3.87 6.87 -21.94
C LEU A 111 -4.34 7.59 -20.66
N THR A 112 -5.42 8.37 -20.79
CA THR A 112 -6.20 8.91 -19.67
C THR A 112 -7.50 8.14 -19.51
N ILE A 113 -7.78 7.67 -18.29
CA ILE A 113 -9.07 7.09 -17.91
C ILE A 113 -9.77 8.14 -17.04
N GLU A 114 -10.82 8.74 -17.59
CA GLU A 114 -11.64 9.76 -16.95
C GLU A 114 -12.93 9.13 -16.42
N GLY A 115 -13.09 9.11 -15.09
CA GLY A 115 -14.26 8.54 -14.45
C GLY A 115 -15.47 9.46 -14.40
N ASN A 116 -15.30 10.78 -14.45
CA ASN A 116 -16.39 11.74 -14.18
C ASN A 116 -17.22 11.38 -12.93
N ASP A 117 -16.54 11.04 -11.83
CA ASP A 117 -17.13 10.63 -10.54
C ASP A 117 -17.87 9.27 -10.58
N ALA A 118 -17.61 8.43 -11.59
CA ALA A 118 -18.12 7.06 -11.64
C ALA A 118 -17.60 6.22 -10.45
N THR A 119 -18.44 5.31 -9.96
CA THR A 119 -18.07 4.28 -9.00
C THR A 119 -18.10 2.92 -9.68
N LEU A 120 -16.95 2.25 -9.76
CA LEU A 120 -16.85 0.87 -10.20
C LEU A 120 -16.99 -0.04 -8.97
N MET A 121 -18.12 -0.75 -8.89
CA MET A 121 -18.43 -1.69 -7.83
C MET A 121 -18.06 -3.11 -8.24
N PHE A 122 -17.16 -3.72 -7.49
CA PHE A 122 -16.67 -5.06 -7.78
C PHE A 122 -17.39 -6.11 -6.92
N HIS A 123 -17.54 -7.27 -7.52
CA HIS A 123 -18.20 -8.42 -6.94
C HIS A 123 -17.23 -9.61 -6.83
N GLY A 124 -17.41 -10.45 -5.80
CA GLY A 124 -16.45 -11.51 -5.47
C GLY A 124 -15.05 -11.00 -5.08
N LYS A 125 -14.03 -11.85 -5.18
CA LYS A 125 -12.62 -11.48 -4.94
C LYS A 125 -11.91 -11.16 -6.25
N MET A 126 -11.51 -9.92 -6.44
CA MET A 126 -10.84 -9.46 -7.66
C MET A 126 -9.74 -8.43 -7.36
N THR A 127 -8.72 -8.39 -8.22
CA THR A 127 -7.90 -7.20 -8.42
C THR A 127 -8.65 -6.25 -9.33
N MET A 128 -8.96 -5.05 -8.85
CA MET A 128 -9.88 -4.14 -9.54
C MET A 128 -9.27 -3.62 -10.85
N LEU A 129 -8.00 -3.23 -10.80
CA LEU A 129 -7.29 -2.64 -11.93
C LEU A 129 -5.83 -3.07 -11.94
N SER A 130 -5.29 -3.32 -13.13
CA SER A 130 -3.86 -3.49 -13.34
C SER A 130 -3.34 -2.68 -14.54
N PHE A 131 -2.21 -2.02 -14.34
CA PHE A 131 -1.38 -1.45 -15.41
C PHE A 131 -0.08 -2.26 -15.48
N ALA A 132 0.08 -3.06 -16.52
CA ALA A 132 1.25 -3.91 -16.72
C ALA A 132 2.05 -3.46 -17.95
N HIS A 133 3.34 -3.16 -17.76
CA HIS A 133 4.22 -2.67 -18.83
C HIS A 133 3.71 -1.41 -19.54
N CYS A 134 2.95 -0.57 -18.82
CA CYS A 134 2.34 0.64 -19.37
C CYS A 134 3.21 1.89 -19.16
N LYS A 135 2.99 2.91 -19.98
CA LYS A 135 3.71 4.19 -19.92
C LYS A 135 2.76 5.38 -19.98
N GLU A 136 3.03 6.43 -19.20
CA GLU A 136 2.29 7.70 -19.30
C GLU A 136 0.77 7.51 -19.11
N MET A 137 0.40 6.76 -18.06
CA MET A 137 -1.00 6.47 -17.74
C MET A 137 -1.54 7.46 -16.73
N ARG A 138 -2.79 7.86 -16.91
CA ARG A 138 -3.52 8.72 -15.96
C ARG A 138 -4.88 8.12 -15.62
N LEU A 139 -5.14 7.88 -14.34
CA LEU A 139 -6.45 7.49 -13.82
C LEU A 139 -7.00 8.65 -12.99
N GLN A 140 -8.20 9.13 -13.29
CA GLN A 140 -8.73 10.30 -12.58
C GLN A 140 -10.25 10.33 -12.38
N ASN A 141 -10.65 11.02 -11.31
CA ASN A 141 -12.05 11.31 -10.95
C ASN A 141 -12.93 10.06 -10.98
N ILE A 142 -12.49 9.02 -10.30
CA ILE A 142 -13.15 7.71 -10.31
C ILE A 142 -13.06 7.06 -8.94
N HIS A 143 -14.06 6.25 -8.61
CA HIS A 143 -14.20 5.55 -7.35
C HIS A 143 -14.23 4.03 -7.58
N PHE A 144 -13.70 3.29 -6.62
CA PHE A 144 -13.63 1.84 -6.61
C PHE A 144 -14.10 1.32 -5.27
N ASP A 145 -14.95 0.30 -5.24
CA ASP A 145 -15.42 -0.34 -4.01
C ASP A 145 -15.84 -1.79 -4.29
N PHE A 146 -16.15 -2.54 -3.22
CA PHE A 146 -16.72 -3.88 -3.31
C PHE A 146 -18.12 -3.91 -2.71
N GLU A 147 -19.05 -4.60 -3.39
CA GLU A 147 -20.41 -4.79 -2.89
C GLU A 147 -20.39 -5.58 -1.59
N ARG A 148 -19.55 -6.62 -1.55
CA ARG A 148 -19.24 -7.39 -0.37
C ARG A 148 -17.72 -7.40 -0.14
N PRO A 149 -17.21 -6.54 0.77
CA PRO A 149 -15.81 -6.57 1.21
C PRO A 149 -15.34 -7.96 1.68
N GLY A 150 -14.05 -8.26 1.56
CA GLY A 150 -13.45 -9.50 2.06
C GLY A 150 -13.32 -9.57 3.59
N GLY A 151 -13.38 -8.43 4.26
CA GLY A 151 -13.42 -8.34 5.71
C GLY A 151 -14.84 -8.10 6.22
N SER A 152 -15.15 -8.61 7.41
CA SER A 152 -16.44 -8.49 8.07
C SER A 152 -16.34 -7.65 9.33
N GLU A 153 -17.43 -7.00 9.71
CA GLU A 153 -17.52 -6.20 10.92
C GLU A 153 -18.69 -6.65 11.80
N LEU A 154 -18.46 -6.69 13.11
CA LEU A 154 -19.45 -7.06 14.12
C LEU A 154 -19.27 -6.22 15.38
N THR A 155 -20.35 -5.55 15.81
CA THR A 155 -20.37 -4.66 16.99
C THR A 155 -21.08 -5.34 18.15
N TYR A 156 -20.46 -5.36 19.33
CA TYR A 156 -21.06 -5.93 20.53
C TYR A 156 -22.17 -5.04 21.09
N LEU A 157 -23.38 -5.59 21.21
CA LEU A 157 -24.55 -4.88 21.72
C LEU A 157 -24.74 -5.11 23.22
N LYS A 158 -24.56 -6.36 23.66
CA LYS A 158 -24.77 -6.77 25.04
C LYS A 158 -23.78 -7.86 25.41
N VAL A 159 -23.16 -7.73 26.57
CA VAL A 159 -22.23 -8.71 27.13
C VAL A 159 -22.69 -9.07 28.55
N ASP A 160 -23.09 -10.33 28.77
CA ASP A 160 -23.59 -10.79 30.07
C ASP A 160 -23.19 -12.25 30.37
N ALA A 161 -23.69 -12.80 31.48
CA ALA A 161 -23.36 -14.16 31.92
C ALA A 161 -23.81 -15.27 30.95
N HIS A 162 -24.67 -14.97 29.97
CA HIS A 162 -25.14 -15.92 28.97
C HIS A 162 -24.37 -15.84 27.66
N GLY A 163 -23.54 -14.79 27.46
CA GLY A 163 -22.64 -14.66 26.32
C GLY A 163 -22.62 -13.27 25.72
N VAL A 164 -22.44 -13.21 24.40
CA VAL A 164 -22.27 -11.96 23.64
C VAL A 164 -23.35 -11.85 22.57
N THR A 165 -24.20 -10.84 22.68
CA THR A 165 -25.12 -10.44 21.61
C THR A 165 -24.47 -9.34 20.78
N ALA A 166 -24.46 -9.50 19.46
CA ALA A 166 -23.77 -8.60 18.56
C ALA A 166 -24.54 -8.35 17.27
N ARG A 167 -24.27 -7.20 16.65
CA ARG A 167 -24.81 -6.80 15.35
C ARG A 167 -23.74 -6.97 14.28
N VAL A 168 -24.05 -7.75 13.27
CA VAL A 168 -23.26 -7.86 12.03
C VAL A 168 -23.50 -6.62 11.18
N HIS A 169 -22.43 -6.03 10.63
CA HIS A 169 -22.56 -4.88 9.73
C HIS A 169 -23.29 -5.28 8.43
N PRO A 170 -24.16 -4.44 7.84
CA PRO A 170 -24.94 -4.81 6.64
C PRO A 170 -24.12 -5.30 5.42
N ASP A 171 -22.93 -4.70 5.21
CA ASP A 171 -21.95 -5.09 4.19
C ASP A 171 -21.23 -6.42 4.49
N SER A 172 -21.48 -7.03 5.65
CA SER A 172 -20.98 -8.35 6.04
C SER A 172 -22.06 -9.41 5.84
N LYS A 173 -21.65 -10.59 5.36
CA LYS A 173 -22.53 -11.74 5.18
C LYS A 173 -21.97 -12.94 5.92
N PHE A 174 -22.85 -13.75 6.49
CA PHE A 174 -22.50 -14.93 7.25
C PHE A 174 -23.49 -16.07 6.99
N ALA A 175 -23.06 -17.28 7.33
CA ALA A 175 -23.91 -18.45 7.45
C ALA A 175 -23.76 -19.06 8.84
N ILE A 176 -24.82 -19.68 9.35
CA ILE A 176 -24.78 -20.51 10.55
C ILE A 176 -24.95 -21.96 10.14
N VAL A 177 -23.93 -22.78 10.36
CA VAL A 177 -23.92 -24.21 10.04
C VAL A 177 -23.63 -24.98 11.32
N GLU A 178 -24.50 -25.90 11.70
CA GLU A 178 -24.37 -26.69 12.94
C GLU A 178 -24.14 -25.83 14.20
N GLY A 179 -24.79 -24.65 14.24
CA GLY A 179 -24.66 -23.71 15.35
C GLY A 179 -23.34 -22.94 15.39
N LYS A 180 -22.54 -22.95 14.33
CA LYS A 180 -21.30 -22.14 14.20
C LYS A 180 -21.42 -21.12 13.08
N MET A 181 -20.90 -19.92 13.32
CA MET A 181 -20.94 -18.82 12.37
C MET A 181 -19.71 -18.83 11.48
N MET A 182 -19.89 -18.62 10.18
CA MET A 182 -18.82 -18.44 9.21
C MET A 182 -19.06 -17.22 8.34
N TRP A 183 -17.99 -16.47 8.07
CA TRP A 183 -18.03 -15.32 7.17
C TRP A 183 -17.99 -15.78 5.71
N ILE A 184 -18.89 -15.25 4.89
CA ILE A 184 -19.04 -15.62 3.48
C ILE A 184 -19.14 -14.39 2.58
N GLY A 185 -18.92 -14.61 1.28
CA GLY A 185 -19.21 -13.70 0.19
C GLY A 185 -19.31 -14.46 -1.12
N GLU A 186 -19.44 -13.74 -2.23
CA GLU A 186 -19.62 -14.34 -3.55
C GLU A 186 -18.39 -15.18 -3.97
N GLY A 187 -18.53 -16.51 -3.92
CA GLY A 187 -17.46 -17.44 -4.29
C GLY A 187 -16.35 -17.60 -3.26
N TRP A 188 -16.50 -17.10 -2.02
CA TRP A 188 -15.47 -17.21 -0.99
C TRP A 188 -16.04 -17.29 0.43
N ARG A 189 -15.20 -17.79 1.35
CA ARG A 189 -15.39 -17.74 2.80
C ARG A 189 -14.06 -17.39 3.48
N THR A 190 -14.11 -16.87 4.70
CA THR A 190 -12.91 -16.69 5.52
C THR A 190 -12.43 -18.05 6.03
N ASN A 191 -11.18 -18.42 5.76
CA ASN A 191 -10.59 -19.69 6.18
C ASN A 191 -9.57 -19.51 7.30
N THR A 192 -8.71 -18.48 7.20
CA THR A 192 -7.69 -18.22 8.21
C THR A 192 -7.90 -16.81 8.77
N PRO A 193 -8.71 -16.67 9.84
CA PRO A 193 -9.15 -15.37 10.30
C PRO A 193 -8.04 -14.60 11.02
N HIS A 194 -8.07 -13.29 10.84
CA HIS A 194 -7.37 -12.31 11.66
C HIS A 194 -8.35 -11.29 12.18
N CYS A 195 -8.20 -10.87 13.43
CA CYS A 195 -9.16 -10.05 14.13
C CYS A 195 -8.50 -8.81 14.73
N ILE A 196 -9.03 -7.65 14.35
CA ILE A 196 -8.73 -6.35 14.96
C ILE A 196 -9.99 -5.87 15.66
N GLU A 197 -9.85 -5.30 16.84
CA GLU A 197 -10.93 -4.69 17.61
C GLU A 197 -10.80 -3.18 17.65
N TYR A 198 -11.90 -2.47 17.43
CA TYR A 198 -12.02 -1.03 17.55
C TYR A 198 -12.69 -0.66 18.87
N ASP A 199 -12.01 0.17 19.66
CA ASP A 199 -12.55 0.82 20.85
C ASP A 199 -13.00 2.23 20.47
N PRO A 200 -14.32 2.54 20.49
CA PRO A 200 -14.82 3.85 20.09
C PRO A 200 -14.47 4.98 21.07
N THR A 201 -14.05 4.66 22.29
CA THR A 201 -13.75 5.64 23.36
C THR A 201 -12.44 6.38 23.08
N ASN A 202 -11.40 5.63 22.70
CA ASN A 202 -10.08 6.16 22.34
C ASN A 202 -9.80 6.14 20.84
N LYS A 203 -10.68 5.52 20.04
CA LYS A 203 -10.58 5.36 18.58
C LYS A 203 -9.42 4.45 18.14
N HIS A 204 -8.97 3.55 19.00
CA HIS A 204 -7.83 2.67 18.74
C HIS A 204 -8.24 1.35 18.09
N PHE A 205 -7.30 0.79 17.31
CA PHE A 205 -7.39 -0.55 16.73
C PHE A 205 -6.44 -1.48 17.49
N TYR A 206 -6.95 -2.55 18.09
CA TYR A 206 -6.17 -3.53 18.87
C TYR A 206 -6.17 -4.90 18.21
N TYR A 207 -5.05 -5.61 18.28
CA TYR A 207 -5.05 -7.05 18.01
C TYR A 207 -5.94 -7.75 19.04
N SER A 208 -6.90 -8.54 18.57
CA SER A 208 -7.91 -9.13 19.44
C SER A 208 -8.08 -10.62 19.16
N ARG A 209 -8.38 -11.38 20.22
CA ARG A 209 -8.79 -12.79 20.13
C ARG A 209 -10.31 -12.95 20.13
N GLY A 210 -11.06 -11.85 20.01
CA GLY A 210 -12.52 -11.87 20.07
C GLY A 210 -13.13 -12.88 19.10
N TRP A 211 -12.68 -12.90 17.84
CA TRP A 211 -13.17 -13.88 16.87
C TRP A 211 -12.73 -15.32 17.16
N ASP A 212 -11.53 -15.55 17.70
CA ASP A 212 -11.08 -16.90 18.08
C ASP A 212 -12.00 -17.53 19.13
N ILE A 213 -12.52 -16.70 20.03
CA ILE A 213 -13.51 -17.10 21.05
C ILE A 213 -14.89 -17.29 20.41
N LEU A 214 -15.39 -16.28 19.69
CA LEU A 214 -16.76 -16.30 19.15
C LEU A 214 -16.97 -17.39 18.08
N SER A 215 -15.97 -17.68 17.27
CA SER A 215 -16.04 -18.73 16.23
C SER A 215 -16.17 -20.15 16.80
N GLN A 216 -15.82 -20.36 18.07
CA GLN A 216 -15.97 -21.64 18.77
C GLN A 216 -17.31 -21.77 19.50
N ALA A 217 -17.96 -20.64 19.79
CA ALA A 217 -19.22 -20.59 20.52
C ALA A 217 -20.40 -21.06 19.67
N LYS A 218 -21.43 -21.61 20.34
CA LYS A 218 -22.72 -21.85 19.69
C LYS A 218 -23.39 -20.51 19.41
N VAL A 219 -23.85 -20.31 18.19
CA VAL A 219 -24.49 -19.07 17.74
C VAL A 219 -25.92 -19.31 17.23
N VAL A 220 -26.79 -18.33 17.48
CA VAL A 220 -28.12 -18.23 16.89
C VAL A 220 -28.34 -16.82 16.36
N GLU A 221 -29.07 -16.69 15.26
CA GLU A 221 -29.56 -15.39 14.80
C GLU A 221 -30.90 -15.09 15.47
N LEU A 222 -30.97 -13.97 16.20
CA LEU A 222 -32.15 -13.55 16.95
C LEU A 222 -33.10 -12.72 16.07
N SER A 223 -32.54 -11.92 15.17
CA SER A 223 -33.23 -11.12 14.17
C SER A 223 -32.23 -10.77 13.05
N PRO A 224 -32.65 -10.23 11.89
CA PRO A 224 -31.73 -9.97 10.78
C PRO A 224 -30.46 -9.22 11.22
N ASN A 225 -29.31 -9.85 11.02
CA ASN A 225 -27.97 -9.36 11.40
C ASN A 225 -27.71 -9.19 12.92
N VAL A 226 -28.56 -9.74 13.79
CA VAL A 226 -28.32 -9.76 15.24
C VAL A 226 -28.14 -11.19 15.68
N VAL A 227 -26.94 -11.51 16.16
CA VAL A 227 -26.54 -12.86 16.57
C VAL A 227 -26.20 -12.90 18.05
N HIS A 228 -26.42 -14.04 18.67
CA HIS A 228 -26.02 -14.30 20.05
C HIS A 228 -25.09 -15.51 20.12
N PHE A 229 -23.90 -15.31 20.68
CA PHE A 229 -22.89 -16.33 20.91
C PHE A 229 -22.92 -16.74 22.38
N ALA A 230 -23.21 -18.02 22.65
CA ALA A 230 -23.16 -18.58 23.99
C ALA A 230 -21.72 -18.90 24.39
N THR A 231 -21.14 -18.12 25.32
CA THR A 231 -19.78 -18.28 25.80
C THR A 231 -19.62 -17.83 27.25
N ASP A 232 -18.88 -18.61 28.04
CA ASP A 232 -18.55 -18.26 29.44
C ASP A 232 -17.38 -17.25 29.53
N LEU A 233 -16.80 -16.85 28.38
CA LEU A 233 -15.72 -15.88 28.28
C LEU A 233 -16.22 -14.44 28.02
N ALA A 234 -17.49 -14.15 28.30
CA ALA A 234 -18.11 -12.84 28.07
C ALA A 234 -17.34 -11.68 28.71
N LYS A 235 -16.67 -11.89 29.86
CA LYS A 235 -15.84 -10.89 30.54
C LYS A 235 -14.70 -10.29 29.70
N ASP A 236 -14.29 -10.96 28.62
CA ASP A 236 -13.22 -10.51 27.73
C ASP A 236 -13.72 -9.52 26.65
N PHE A 237 -15.04 -9.25 26.60
CA PHE A 237 -15.69 -8.39 25.62
C PHE A 237 -16.21 -7.09 26.28
N LYS A 238 -16.33 -6.03 25.48
CA LYS A 238 -16.84 -4.72 25.92
C LYS A 238 -17.94 -4.23 24.99
N GLU A 239 -19.07 -3.83 25.55
CA GLU A 239 -20.18 -3.28 24.75
C GLU A 239 -19.73 -2.07 23.91
N ASN A 240 -20.35 -1.91 22.73
CA ASN A 240 -20.05 -0.90 21.71
C ASN A 240 -18.70 -1.04 20.99
N HIS A 241 -17.82 -1.96 21.41
CA HIS A 241 -16.64 -2.29 20.62
C HIS A 241 -17.03 -3.02 19.33
N THR A 242 -16.23 -2.86 18.29
CA THR A 242 -16.45 -3.51 16.98
C THR A 242 -15.23 -4.33 16.59
N ILE A 243 -15.43 -5.62 16.30
CA ILE A 243 -14.37 -6.42 15.67
C ILE A 243 -14.48 -6.40 14.16
N MET A 244 -13.31 -6.36 13.51
CA MET A 244 -13.11 -6.49 12.09
C MET A 244 -12.34 -7.77 11.82
N VAL A 245 -12.94 -8.70 11.08
CA VAL A 245 -12.38 -10.03 10.79
C VAL A 245 -12.11 -10.17 9.31
N ARG A 246 -10.90 -10.57 8.93
CA ARG A 246 -10.54 -10.86 7.52
C ARG A 246 -9.82 -12.20 7.39
N ASP A 247 -9.69 -12.69 6.16
CA ASP A 247 -8.71 -13.75 5.86
C ASP A 247 -7.28 -13.17 5.84
N ILE A 248 -6.28 -13.93 6.29
CA ILE A 248 -4.86 -13.56 6.19
C ILE A 248 -4.24 -13.84 4.83
N ILE A 249 -4.82 -14.75 4.05
CA ILE A 249 -4.25 -15.16 2.77
C ILE A 249 -4.56 -14.08 1.73
N ARG A 250 -3.51 -13.40 1.26
CA ARG A 250 -3.60 -12.34 0.24
C ARG A 250 -3.51 -12.98 -1.15
N ASP A 251 -4.64 -13.49 -1.63
CA ASP A 251 -4.79 -14.15 -2.93
C ASP A 251 -4.98 -13.14 -4.08
N GLN A 252 -5.61 -12.00 -3.81
CA GLN A 252 -5.70 -10.83 -4.70
C GLN A 252 -5.01 -9.62 -4.07
N VAL A 253 -4.82 -8.57 -4.87
CA VAL A 253 -4.49 -7.20 -4.40
C VAL A 253 -5.57 -6.23 -4.86
N GLY A 254 -5.69 -5.06 -4.24
CA GLY A 254 -6.64 -4.03 -4.67
C GLY A 254 -6.38 -3.57 -6.10
N MET A 255 -5.16 -3.09 -6.37
CA MET A 255 -4.70 -2.68 -7.70
C MET A 255 -3.23 -3.02 -7.91
N PHE A 256 -2.83 -3.31 -9.15
CA PHE A 256 -1.47 -3.74 -9.46
C PHE A 256 -0.82 -2.95 -10.60
N LEU A 257 0.20 -2.16 -10.27
CA LEU A 257 1.05 -1.47 -11.25
C LEU A 257 2.35 -2.27 -11.38
N PHE A 258 2.61 -2.81 -12.55
CA PHE A 258 3.73 -3.73 -12.79
C PHE A 258 4.63 -3.23 -13.92
N GLU A 259 5.91 -3.07 -13.62
CA GLU A 259 6.96 -2.68 -14.59
C GLU A 259 6.53 -1.52 -15.51
N SER A 260 5.81 -0.56 -14.91
CA SER A 260 5.18 0.55 -15.62
C SER A 260 5.87 1.87 -15.29
N GLN A 261 5.76 2.87 -16.17
CA GLN A 261 6.46 4.14 -16.02
C GLN A 261 5.55 5.35 -16.19
N ASN A 262 5.78 6.41 -15.40
CA ASN A 262 5.04 7.67 -15.46
C ASN A 262 3.53 7.47 -15.23
N ILE A 263 3.17 6.92 -14.08
CA ILE A 263 1.77 6.63 -13.72
C ILE A 263 1.25 7.71 -12.78
N THR A 264 0.07 8.26 -13.07
CA THR A 264 -0.59 9.26 -12.22
C THR A 264 -2.01 8.83 -11.86
N PHE A 265 -2.28 8.75 -10.57
CA PHE A 265 -3.63 8.66 -10.02
C PHE A 265 -3.98 10.05 -9.49
N TYR A 266 -5.12 10.59 -9.89
CA TYR A 266 -5.54 11.93 -9.52
C TYR A 266 -7.01 11.97 -9.12
N ASN A 267 -7.30 12.31 -7.86
CA ASN A 267 -8.67 12.32 -7.35
C ASN A 267 -9.36 10.95 -7.56
N VAL A 268 -8.78 9.90 -6.96
CA VAL A 268 -9.29 8.52 -7.04
C VAL A 268 -9.73 8.07 -5.65
N GLY A 269 -10.96 7.56 -5.53
CA GLY A 269 -11.46 6.93 -4.31
C GLY A 269 -11.31 5.41 -4.38
N VAL A 270 -10.79 4.78 -3.33
CA VAL A 270 -10.74 3.32 -3.20
C VAL A 270 -11.26 2.95 -1.81
N HIS A 271 -12.46 2.39 -1.76
CA HIS A 271 -13.26 2.28 -0.55
C HIS A 271 -13.24 0.90 0.11
N TYR A 272 -12.70 -0.09 -0.57
CA TYR A 272 -12.26 -1.36 -0.01
C TYR A 272 -11.22 -2.05 -0.91
N MET A 273 -10.25 -2.77 -0.33
CA MET A 273 -9.26 -3.57 -1.05
C MET A 273 -9.03 -4.93 -0.38
N HIS A 274 -9.06 -6.00 -1.18
CA HIS A 274 -8.65 -7.35 -0.77
C HIS A 274 -7.13 -7.49 -0.75
N GLY A 275 -6.59 -8.16 0.26
CA GLY A 275 -5.15 -8.36 0.39
C GLY A 275 -4.39 -7.05 0.56
N LEU A 276 -3.23 -6.91 -0.10
CA LEU A 276 -2.53 -5.62 -0.23
C LEU A 276 -3.34 -4.67 -1.10
N GLY A 277 -3.27 -3.37 -0.84
CA GLY A 277 -4.00 -2.34 -1.57
C GLY A 277 -3.46 -2.08 -2.98
N ILE A 278 -2.89 -0.89 -3.19
CA ILE A 278 -2.30 -0.49 -4.46
C ILE A 278 -0.81 -0.88 -4.44
N VAL A 279 -0.47 -1.95 -5.15
CA VAL A 279 0.90 -2.45 -5.25
C VAL A 279 1.56 -1.92 -6.51
N SER A 280 2.65 -1.16 -6.35
CA SER A 280 3.53 -0.72 -7.43
C SER A 280 4.83 -1.54 -7.37
N GLN A 281 5.00 -2.43 -8.34
CA GLN A 281 6.12 -3.35 -8.41
C GLN A 281 7.00 -3.01 -9.62
N TYR A 282 8.28 -2.70 -9.36
CA TYR A 282 9.28 -2.29 -10.36
C TYR A 282 8.81 -1.15 -11.30
N CYS A 283 7.97 -0.25 -10.79
CA CYS A 283 7.51 0.91 -11.53
C CYS A 283 8.49 2.09 -11.43
N ARG A 284 8.48 2.98 -12.41
CA ARG A 284 9.30 4.20 -12.42
C ARG A 284 8.42 5.45 -12.50
N ASN A 285 8.60 6.39 -11.58
CA ASN A 285 7.80 7.62 -11.48
C ASN A 285 6.30 7.35 -11.28
N VAL A 286 5.87 7.33 -10.02
CA VAL A 286 4.47 7.11 -9.64
C VAL A 286 3.97 8.31 -8.84
N LYS A 287 2.81 8.85 -9.21
CA LYS A 287 2.16 9.96 -8.54
C LYS A 287 0.78 9.54 -8.06
N MET A 288 0.58 9.60 -6.74
CA MET A 288 -0.71 9.44 -6.07
C MET A 288 -1.13 10.82 -5.56
N LEU A 289 -2.07 11.46 -6.24
CA LEU A 289 -2.49 12.83 -5.96
C LEU A 289 -3.95 12.83 -5.56
N ARG A 290 -4.26 13.18 -4.31
CA ARG A 290 -5.63 13.17 -3.79
C ARG A 290 -6.31 11.80 -3.94
N VAL A 291 -5.55 10.74 -3.68
CA VAL A 291 -6.09 9.39 -3.60
C VAL A 291 -6.67 9.19 -2.19
N ARG A 292 -7.90 8.68 -2.11
CA ARG A 292 -8.59 8.41 -0.83
C ARG A 292 -8.76 6.91 -0.68
N CYS A 293 -7.95 6.32 0.19
CA CYS A 293 -8.08 4.94 0.64
C CYS A 293 -8.78 4.95 2.01
N GLU A 294 -10.11 5.00 1.99
CA GLU A 294 -10.94 5.11 3.19
C GLU A 294 -12.33 4.55 2.92
N PRO A 295 -13.06 4.02 3.92
CA PRO A 295 -14.40 3.51 3.72
C PRO A 295 -15.28 4.57 3.09
N ARG A 296 -16.22 4.16 2.23
CA ARG A 296 -17.13 5.09 1.55
C ARG A 296 -17.83 5.98 2.57
N GLU A 297 -17.94 7.26 2.25
CA GLU A 297 -18.66 8.21 3.09
C GLU A 297 -20.09 7.69 3.35
N ASN A 298 -20.55 7.82 4.60
CA ASN A 298 -21.84 7.32 5.08
C ASN A 298 -22.02 5.78 5.08
N SER A 299 -20.99 4.97 4.82
CA SER A 299 -21.10 3.50 4.87
C SER A 299 -21.05 2.90 6.28
N THR A 300 -20.73 3.69 7.31
CA THR A 300 -20.44 3.26 8.69
C THR A 300 -19.33 2.22 8.89
N ARG A 301 -18.80 1.63 7.80
CA ARG A 301 -17.65 0.72 7.82
C ARG A 301 -16.42 1.37 8.44
N LEU A 302 -15.66 0.56 9.17
CA LEU A 302 -14.36 0.92 9.72
C LEU A 302 -13.21 0.45 8.82
N LEU A 303 -13.40 -0.65 8.10
CA LEU A 303 -12.38 -1.31 7.28
C LEU A 303 -12.41 -0.84 5.83
N ALA A 304 -11.24 -0.51 5.28
CA ALA A 304 -11.02 -0.22 3.86
C ALA A 304 -9.88 -1.02 3.22
N SER A 305 -9.01 -1.67 4.00
CA SER A 305 -8.00 -2.57 3.42
C SER A 305 -7.65 -3.71 4.37
N SER A 306 -7.55 -4.91 3.81
CA SER A 306 -7.11 -6.08 4.55
C SER A 306 -5.61 -6.05 4.89
N ALA A 307 -4.81 -5.27 4.16
CA ALA A 307 -3.40 -5.04 4.45
C ALA A 307 -3.00 -3.61 4.07
N ASP A 308 -1.77 -3.40 3.57
CA ASP A 308 -1.23 -2.07 3.31
C ASP A 308 -2.11 -1.30 2.32
N PHE A 309 -2.21 0.03 2.41
CA PHE A 309 -2.91 0.80 1.40
C PHE A 309 -2.10 1.02 0.12
N MET A 310 -0.85 1.44 0.24
CA MET A 310 0.05 1.66 -0.90
C MET A 310 1.39 0.99 -0.64
N HIS A 311 1.81 0.13 -1.55
CA HIS A 311 3.00 -0.70 -1.39
C HIS A 311 3.89 -0.56 -2.62
N PHE A 312 5.09 -0.01 -2.45
CA PHE A 312 6.04 0.29 -3.53
C PHE A 312 7.27 -0.62 -3.39
N SER A 313 7.28 -1.73 -4.13
CA SER A 313 8.34 -2.73 -4.11
C SER A 313 9.23 -2.60 -5.35
N GLY A 314 10.51 -2.31 -5.15
CA GLY A 314 11.50 -2.19 -6.23
C GLY A 314 11.28 -1.02 -7.19
N CYS A 315 10.51 0.00 -6.79
CA CYS A 315 10.25 1.18 -7.63
C CYS A 315 11.50 2.06 -7.83
N SER A 316 11.52 2.87 -8.88
CA SER A 316 12.62 3.80 -9.18
C SER A 316 12.12 5.19 -9.60
N GLY A 317 13.05 6.13 -9.80
CA GLY A 317 12.73 7.51 -10.11
C GLY A 317 12.11 8.20 -8.90
N LYS A 318 10.89 8.73 -9.02
CA LYS A 318 10.22 9.47 -7.94
C LYS A 318 8.82 8.96 -7.62
N VAL A 319 8.57 8.63 -6.36
CA VAL A 319 7.23 8.38 -5.81
C VAL A 319 6.74 9.65 -5.12
N VAL A 320 5.59 10.16 -5.57
CA VAL A 320 4.93 11.34 -4.98
C VAL A 320 3.56 10.93 -4.45
N ILE A 321 3.32 11.15 -3.17
CA ILE A 321 2.06 10.92 -2.49
C ILE A 321 1.66 12.25 -1.86
N ASP A 322 0.65 12.89 -2.41
CA ASP A 322 0.27 14.25 -2.02
C ASP A 322 -1.23 14.37 -1.81
N SER A 323 -1.61 14.93 -0.67
CA SER A 323 -2.99 15.23 -0.32
C SER A 323 -3.89 13.98 -0.28
N CYS A 324 -3.31 12.82 0.09
CA CYS A 324 -4.00 11.54 0.18
C CYS A 324 -4.59 11.26 1.57
N ARG A 325 -5.54 10.33 1.63
CA ARG A 325 -6.19 9.90 2.87
C ARG A 325 -6.10 8.39 3.04
N PHE A 326 -5.78 7.95 4.24
CA PHE A 326 -5.56 6.55 4.60
C PHE A 326 -6.30 6.24 5.90
N LEU A 327 -7.46 5.59 5.82
CA LEU A 327 -8.27 5.28 7.01
C LEU A 327 -8.77 3.84 6.98
N GLY A 328 -8.49 3.05 8.01
CA GLY A 328 -9.11 1.72 8.16
C GLY A 328 -8.33 0.58 7.52
N ALA A 329 -7.00 0.62 7.54
CA ALA A 329 -6.16 -0.51 7.13
C ALA A 329 -5.85 -1.42 8.32
N GLN A 330 -5.74 -2.71 8.07
CA GLN A 330 -5.22 -3.69 9.04
C GLN A 330 -3.72 -3.96 8.90
N ASP A 331 -3.04 -3.17 8.06
CA ASP A 331 -1.59 -3.08 7.94
C ASP A 331 -1.24 -1.63 7.54
N ASP A 332 -0.03 -1.39 7.03
CA ASP A 332 0.52 -0.04 6.90
C ASP A 332 -0.23 0.90 5.94
N GLY A 333 -0.19 2.21 6.20
CA GLY A 333 -0.67 3.19 5.22
C GLY A 333 0.17 3.17 3.94
N ILE A 334 1.49 3.26 4.10
CA ILE A 334 2.45 3.27 2.98
C ILE A 334 3.62 2.36 3.34
N ASN A 335 4.04 1.51 2.41
CA ASN A 335 5.33 0.80 2.48
C ASN A 335 6.15 1.07 1.20
N VAL A 336 7.42 1.47 1.34
CA VAL A 336 8.37 1.67 0.23
C VAL A 336 9.67 0.95 0.53
N HIS A 337 10.05 -0.01 -0.33
CA HIS A 337 11.30 -0.74 -0.18
C HIS A 337 11.81 -1.31 -1.51
N GLY A 338 13.08 -1.74 -1.52
CA GLY A 338 13.60 -2.68 -2.52
C GLY A 338 13.61 -4.12 -1.98
N THR A 339 14.15 -5.07 -2.73
CA THR A 339 14.30 -6.46 -2.25
C THR A 339 15.77 -6.89 -2.21
N ASN A 340 16.19 -7.45 -1.07
CA ASN A 340 17.47 -8.14 -0.91
C ASN A 340 17.32 -9.61 -1.31
N LEU A 341 18.21 -10.13 -2.15
CA LEU A 341 18.32 -11.57 -2.39
C LEU A 341 19.63 -12.10 -1.82
N GLN A 342 19.57 -13.25 -1.16
CA GLN A 342 20.72 -13.88 -0.54
C GLN A 342 21.59 -14.57 -1.59
N ALA A 343 22.91 -14.37 -1.55
CA ALA A 343 23.84 -15.14 -2.37
C ALA A 343 23.92 -16.58 -1.86
N VAL A 344 23.48 -17.56 -2.66
CA VAL A 344 23.43 -18.97 -2.25
C VAL A 344 24.53 -19.81 -2.90
N GLU A 345 24.97 -19.45 -4.10
CA GLU A 345 26.01 -20.19 -4.82
C GLU A 345 26.83 -19.24 -5.70
N ARG A 346 28.13 -19.53 -5.80
CA ARG A 346 29.03 -18.89 -6.76
C ARG A 346 29.25 -19.85 -7.93
N VAL A 347 28.73 -19.48 -9.10
CA VAL A 347 28.83 -20.29 -10.32
C VAL A 347 30.20 -20.13 -10.94
N ASP A 348 30.71 -18.89 -10.99
CA ASP A 348 32.04 -18.55 -11.49
C ASP A 348 32.55 -17.23 -10.84
N ASP A 349 33.61 -16.64 -11.39
CA ASP A 349 34.18 -15.40 -10.86
C ASP A 349 33.27 -14.16 -10.98
N TYR A 350 32.27 -14.21 -11.85
CA TYR A 350 31.37 -13.11 -12.22
C TYR A 350 29.89 -13.42 -12.00
N THR A 351 29.51 -14.67 -11.71
CA THR A 351 28.11 -15.10 -11.65
C THR A 351 27.75 -15.69 -10.28
N LEU A 352 26.66 -15.17 -9.69
CA LEU A 352 26.04 -15.72 -8.47
C LEU A 352 24.64 -16.26 -8.77
N ARG A 353 24.25 -17.31 -8.04
CA ARG A 353 22.83 -17.61 -7.81
C ARG A 353 22.39 -16.88 -6.54
N LEU A 354 21.34 -16.09 -6.70
CA LEU A 354 20.70 -15.32 -5.65
C LEU A 354 19.32 -15.92 -5.35
N ARG A 355 18.89 -15.86 -4.09
CA ARG A 355 17.64 -16.46 -3.62
C ARG A 355 16.70 -15.44 -2.99
N PHE A 356 15.43 -15.48 -3.38
CA PHE A 356 14.33 -14.86 -2.65
C PHE A 356 14.07 -15.63 -1.35
N MET A 357 14.36 -15.00 -0.22
CA MET A 357 14.29 -15.65 1.09
C MET A 357 12.91 -15.56 1.73
N HIS A 358 12.28 -14.39 1.72
CA HIS A 358 10.97 -14.22 2.35
C HIS A 358 9.89 -15.02 1.60
N PRO A 359 9.05 -15.82 2.29
CA PRO A 359 8.09 -16.70 1.63
C PRO A 359 7.08 -15.95 0.73
N GLN A 360 6.74 -14.71 1.06
CA GLN A 360 5.71 -13.93 0.35
C GLN A 360 6.25 -12.97 -0.72
N SER A 361 7.56 -12.94 -0.97
CA SER A 361 8.20 -12.04 -1.95
C SER A 361 9.16 -12.82 -2.83
N TYR A 362 8.67 -13.34 -3.97
CA TYR A 362 9.43 -14.18 -4.90
C TYR A 362 8.74 -14.22 -6.28
N GLY A 363 9.43 -14.78 -7.28
CA GLY A 363 8.86 -15.13 -8.59
C GLY A 363 8.80 -14.00 -9.61
N PHE A 364 9.39 -12.85 -9.30
CA PHE A 364 9.47 -11.69 -10.19
C PHE A 364 10.93 -11.28 -10.43
N CYS A 365 11.17 -10.47 -11.47
CA CYS A 365 12.50 -9.97 -11.80
C CYS A 365 12.95 -8.88 -10.82
N ALA A 366 13.94 -9.17 -9.97
CA ALA A 366 14.50 -8.20 -9.02
C ALA A 366 15.70 -7.40 -9.53
N TYR A 367 16.27 -7.82 -10.67
CA TYR A 367 17.45 -7.21 -11.28
C TYR A 367 17.28 -7.15 -12.79
N PHE A 368 17.82 -6.10 -13.40
CA PHE A 368 17.83 -5.88 -14.83
C PHE A 368 19.26 -5.60 -15.31
N ALA A 369 19.54 -5.93 -16.57
CA ALA A 369 20.85 -5.62 -17.16
C ALA A 369 21.11 -4.10 -17.11
N GLY A 370 22.30 -3.72 -16.65
CA GLY A 370 22.69 -2.32 -16.41
C GLY A 370 22.41 -1.81 -15.01
N ASP A 371 21.71 -2.57 -14.15
CA ASP A 371 21.47 -2.13 -12.77
C ASP A 371 22.74 -2.08 -11.94
N THR A 372 22.85 -1.05 -11.12
CA THR A 372 23.87 -0.97 -10.06
C THR A 372 23.36 -1.72 -8.84
N VAL A 373 24.18 -2.62 -8.31
CA VAL A 373 23.88 -3.41 -7.12
C VAL A 373 24.94 -3.22 -6.03
N ALA A 374 24.57 -3.50 -4.79
CA ALA A 374 25.48 -3.55 -3.66
C ALA A 374 25.47 -4.92 -2.98
N PHE A 375 26.62 -5.36 -2.49
CA PHE A 375 26.75 -6.51 -1.60
C PHE A 375 26.57 -6.04 -0.16
N VAL A 376 25.64 -6.67 0.56
CA VAL A 376 25.20 -6.31 1.90
C VAL A 376 25.53 -7.41 2.88
N ARG A 377 26.12 -7.05 4.03
CA ARG A 377 26.34 -7.96 5.14
C ARG A 377 25.19 -7.86 6.15
N PRO A 378 24.30 -8.86 6.30
CA PRO A 378 23.08 -8.71 7.11
C PRO A 378 23.33 -8.34 8.57
N SER A 379 24.35 -8.92 9.21
CA SER A 379 24.63 -8.68 10.63
C SER A 379 24.96 -7.22 10.94
N THR A 380 25.48 -6.46 9.98
CA THR A 380 25.82 -5.03 10.13
C THR A 380 24.95 -4.13 9.25
N MET A 381 24.15 -4.69 8.34
CA MET A 381 23.45 -3.98 7.24
C MET A 381 24.35 -3.05 6.41
N GLN A 382 25.67 -3.29 6.38
CA GLN A 382 26.62 -2.47 5.64
C GLN A 382 26.75 -2.96 4.19
N ARG A 383 26.76 -2.02 3.26
CA ARG A 383 27.18 -2.23 1.87
C ARG A 383 28.70 -2.20 1.82
N TYR A 384 29.33 -3.27 1.34
CA TYR A 384 30.80 -3.39 1.35
C TYR A 384 31.43 -3.46 -0.05
N ALA A 385 30.63 -3.67 -1.10
CA ALA A 385 31.07 -3.62 -2.49
C ALA A 385 29.89 -3.27 -3.41
N GLU A 386 30.18 -2.77 -4.60
CA GLU A 386 29.19 -2.49 -5.64
C GLU A 386 29.55 -3.18 -6.96
N ASN A 387 28.56 -3.46 -7.80
CA ASN A 387 28.77 -4.00 -9.14
C ASN A 387 27.66 -3.57 -10.09
N ILE A 388 27.81 -3.92 -11.37
CA ILE A 388 26.81 -3.69 -12.40
C ILE A 388 26.34 -5.04 -12.91
N VAL A 389 25.03 -5.22 -13.00
CA VAL A 389 24.40 -6.42 -13.55
C VAL A 389 24.65 -6.47 -15.05
N LYS A 390 25.28 -7.54 -15.52
CA LYS A 390 25.52 -7.82 -16.94
C LYS A 390 24.35 -8.58 -17.55
N LYS A 391 23.85 -9.59 -16.86
CA LYS A 391 22.79 -10.49 -17.33
C LYS A 391 22.07 -11.11 -16.14
N VAL A 392 20.77 -11.36 -16.32
CA VAL A 392 19.90 -12.01 -15.32
C VAL A 392 19.16 -13.16 -15.98
N ARG A 393 18.98 -14.26 -15.25
CA ARG A 393 18.16 -15.40 -15.66
C ARG A 393 17.42 -15.95 -14.44
N MET A 394 16.10 -15.99 -14.52
CA MET A 394 15.29 -16.73 -13.53
C MET A 394 15.50 -18.23 -13.76
N GLU A 395 16.09 -18.94 -12.80
CA GLU A 395 16.21 -20.41 -12.86
C GLU A 395 14.96 -21.10 -12.31
N SER A 396 14.35 -20.48 -11.30
CA SER A 396 13.09 -20.87 -10.70
C SER A 396 12.44 -19.64 -10.06
N PRO A 397 11.20 -19.69 -9.56
CA PRO A 397 10.60 -18.56 -8.85
C PRO A 397 11.42 -18.06 -7.64
N ARG A 398 12.27 -18.92 -7.06
CA ARG A 398 13.11 -18.60 -5.89
C ARG A 398 14.55 -18.23 -6.25
N ILE A 399 15.08 -18.76 -7.34
CA ILE A 399 16.52 -18.67 -7.67
C ILE A 399 16.73 -17.86 -8.95
N VAL A 400 17.58 -16.85 -8.84
CA VAL A 400 17.94 -15.92 -9.90
C VAL A 400 19.45 -15.99 -10.12
N GLU A 401 19.87 -16.36 -11.32
CA GLU A 401 21.27 -16.29 -11.72
C GLU A 401 21.58 -14.87 -12.21
N VAL A 402 22.58 -14.24 -11.60
CA VAL A 402 22.99 -12.87 -11.90
C VAL A 402 24.48 -12.85 -12.22
N ALA A 403 24.80 -12.49 -13.45
CA ALA A 403 26.17 -12.24 -13.90
C ALA A 403 26.48 -10.76 -13.79
N PHE A 404 27.69 -10.42 -13.35
CA PHE A 404 28.15 -9.06 -13.12
C PHE A 404 29.23 -8.63 -14.12
N MET A 405 29.41 -7.31 -14.26
CA MET A 405 30.43 -6.72 -15.14
C MET A 405 31.85 -6.79 -14.55
N ARG A 406 31.98 -6.85 -13.24
CA ARG A 406 33.27 -6.97 -12.51
C ARG A 406 33.29 -8.28 -11.69
N PRO A 407 34.47 -8.81 -11.34
CA PRO A 407 34.56 -9.99 -10.48
C PRO A 407 33.80 -9.80 -9.16
N ILE A 408 33.18 -10.87 -8.67
CA ILE A 408 32.51 -10.92 -7.38
C ILE A 408 33.55 -10.72 -6.26
N PRO A 409 33.25 -9.92 -5.22
CA PRO A 409 34.14 -9.74 -4.07
C PRO A 409 34.61 -11.08 -3.48
N ARG A 410 35.91 -11.18 -3.18
CA ARG A 410 36.50 -12.41 -2.64
C ARG A 410 35.95 -12.78 -1.27
N ASP A 411 35.47 -11.81 -0.50
CA ASP A 411 34.95 -11.99 0.86
C ASP A 411 33.43 -12.21 0.94
N VAL A 412 32.76 -12.44 -0.21
CA VAL A 412 31.32 -12.74 -0.23
C VAL A 412 31.03 -14.00 0.57
N ARG A 413 30.07 -13.93 1.49
CA ARG A 413 29.65 -15.08 2.31
C ARG A 413 28.39 -15.70 1.74
N LEU A 414 28.53 -16.85 1.10
CA LEU A 414 27.38 -17.62 0.63
C LEU A 414 26.48 -18.02 1.80
N GLN A 415 25.18 -18.19 1.54
CA GLN A 415 24.15 -18.50 2.53
C GLN A 415 24.00 -17.42 3.62
N SER A 416 24.51 -16.21 3.38
CA SER A 416 24.44 -15.10 4.34
C SER A 416 24.33 -13.75 3.64
N ASP A 417 25.38 -13.32 2.95
CA ASP A 417 25.43 -12.00 2.34
C ASP A 417 24.34 -11.84 1.26
N CYS A 418 23.77 -10.65 1.17
CA CYS A 418 22.72 -10.33 0.22
C CYS A 418 23.23 -9.40 -0.88
N VAL A 419 22.50 -9.37 -1.99
CA VAL A 419 22.70 -8.40 -3.07
C VAL A 419 21.47 -7.50 -3.12
N GLU A 420 21.68 -6.19 -3.04
CA GLU A 420 20.64 -5.16 -3.08
C GLU A 420 20.66 -4.46 -4.45
N ASN A 421 19.50 -4.19 -5.05
CA ASN A 421 19.41 -3.38 -6.26
C ASN A 421 19.32 -1.88 -5.94
N LEU A 422 20.36 -1.11 -6.27
CA LEU A 422 20.41 0.33 -6.02
C LEU A 422 19.76 1.17 -7.13
N SER A 423 19.58 0.61 -8.32
CA SER A 423 18.84 1.24 -9.42
C SER A 423 17.33 1.25 -9.15
N CYS A 424 16.82 0.18 -8.56
CA CYS A 424 15.42 0.01 -8.14
C CYS A 424 15.15 0.62 -6.75
N THR A 425 15.56 1.88 -6.57
CA THR A 425 15.28 2.67 -5.35
C THR A 425 14.74 4.05 -5.72
N PRO A 426 13.58 4.49 -5.18
CA PRO A 426 12.97 5.75 -5.57
C PRO A 426 13.34 6.88 -4.59
N GLU A 427 13.38 8.11 -5.08
CA GLU A 427 13.09 9.29 -4.24
C GLU A 427 11.63 9.26 -3.81
N VAL A 428 11.34 9.71 -2.58
CA VAL A 428 9.98 9.66 -2.02
C VAL A 428 9.59 11.02 -1.46
N ALA A 429 8.39 11.49 -1.80
CA ALA A 429 7.77 12.66 -1.19
C ALA A 429 6.34 12.34 -0.74
N ILE A 430 6.09 12.43 0.56
CA ILE A 430 4.78 12.22 1.22
C ILE A 430 4.37 13.54 1.89
N ARG A 431 3.29 14.16 1.39
CA ARG A 431 2.88 15.52 1.78
C ARG A 431 1.39 15.67 1.96
N HIS A 432 0.97 16.51 2.90
CA HIS A 432 -0.44 16.89 3.11
C HIS A 432 -1.39 15.69 3.28
N CYS A 433 -0.87 14.54 3.71
CA CYS A 433 -1.65 13.31 3.86
C CYS A 433 -2.24 13.19 5.26
N PHE A 434 -3.35 12.46 5.35
CA PHE A 434 -4.02 12.15 6.61
C PHE A 434 -4.10 10.64 6.81
N PHE A 435 -3.59 10.16 7.95
CA PHE A 435 -3.57 8.76 8.34
C PHE A 435 -4.39 8.55 9.60
N SER A 436 -5.26 7.54 9.62
CA SER A 436 -5.94 7.13 10.84
C SER A 436 -6.45 5.70 10.82
N ARG A 437 -6.89 5.18 11.97
CA ARG A 437 -7.53 3.86 12.09
C ARG A 437 -6.68 2.75 11.43
N THR A 438 -5.46 2.59 11.93
CA THR A 438 -4.52 1.55 11.52
C THR A 438 -3.95 0.88 12.76
N SER A 439 -3.92 -0.45 12.82
CA SER A 439 -3.36 -1.23 13.94
C SER A 439 -1.83 -1.34 13.93
N THR A 440 -1.20 -1.10 12.76
CA THR A 440 0.25 -1.18 12.49
C THR A 440 0.86 0.22 12.28
N ARG A 441 1.79 0.38 11.33
CA ARG A 441 2.52 1.63 11.08
C ARG A 441 1.74 2.55 10.14
N GLY A 442 2.07 3.84 10.17
CA GLY A 442 1.53 4.81 9.20
C GLY A 442 2.30 4.74 7.90
N THR A 443 3.60 5.05 7.97
CA THR A 443 4.55 4.97 6.85
C THR A 443 5.73 4.09 7.22
N LEU A 444 5.96 3.03 6.47
CA LEU A 444 7.22 2.29 6.41
C LEU A 444 7.99 2.73 5.15
N VAL A 445 9.19 3.28 5.29
CA VAL A 445 9.96 3.75 4.14
C VAL A 445 11.44 3.46 4.30
N THR A 446 11.95 2.67 3.36
CA THR A 446 13.35 2.27 3.33
C THR A 446 13.91 2.38 1.91
N THR A 447 14.57 3.51 1.65
CA THR A 447 15.26 3.77 0.39
C THR A 447 16.53 4.59 0.64
N PRO A 448 17.66 4.32 -0.04
CA PRO A 448 18.87 5.13 0.09
C PRO A 448 18.77 6.50 -0.59
N ARG A 449 17.70 6.76 -1.35
CA ARG A 449 17.46 8.06 -1.98
C ARG A 449 16.80 9.02 -1.00
N ARG A 450 16.62 10.27 -1.44
CA ARG A 450 16.01 11.31 -0.64
C ARG A 450 14.54 10.98 -0.31
N VAL A 451 14.20 11.09 0.96
CA VAL A 451 12.85 10.93 1.49
C VAL A 451 12.39 12.23 2.16
N ILE A 452 11.20 12.69 1.80
CA ILE A 452 10.55 13.86 2.39
C ILE A 452 9.19 13.43 2.92
N ILE A 453 8.99 13.55 4.24
CA ILE A 453 7.69 13.36 4.91
C ILE A 453 7.35 14.68 5.59
N ARG A 454 6.41 15.44 5.05
CA ARG A 454 6.07 16.75 5.61
C ARG A 454 4.60 17.11 5.58
N ASP A 455 4.20 17.96 6.51
CA ASP A 455 2.86 18.54 6.54
C ASP A 455 1.75 17.46 6.57
N ASN A 456 2.05 16.28 7.11
CA ASN A 456 1.09 15.18 7.25
C ASN A 456 0.51 15.14 8.66
N THR A 457 -0.65 14.51 8.80
CA THR A 457 -1.27 14.24 10.10
C THR A 457 -1.46 12.74 10.28
N TYR A 458 -0.88 12.19 11.35
CA TYR A 458 -1.06 10.81 11.80
C TYR A 458 -1.89 10.80 13.07
N CYS A 459 -3.03 10.13 13.05
CA CYS A 459 -3.95 10.03 14.19
C CYS A 459 -4.21 8.58 14.54
N TYR A 460 -4.00 8.18 15.79
CA TYR A 460 -4.41 6.86 16.28
C TYR A 460 -3.75 5.71 15.50
N THR A 461 -2.51 5.89 15.07
CA THR A 461 -1.73 4.81 14.46
C THR A 461 -1.24 3.86 15.55
N GLY A 462 -1.54 2.57 15.42
CA GLY A 462 -1.26 1.56 16.43
C GLY A 462 0.22 1.45 16.75
N MET A 463 1.07 1.14 15.78
CA MET A 463 2.53 1.10 15.94
C MET A 463 3.14 2.48 15.62
N SER A 464 4.43 2.53 15.25
CA SER A 464 5.08 3.77 14.86
C SER A 464 4.34 4.45 13.70
N ALA A 465 4.04 5.74 13.86
CA ALA A 465 3.50 6.55 12.77
C ALA A 465 4.45 6.56 11.57
N ILE A 466 5.75 6.61 11.83
CA ILE A 466 6.79 6.45 10.81
C ILE A 466 7.79 5.40 11.31
N LEU A 467 7.98 4.35 10.54
CA LEU A 467 9.05 3.37 10.71
C LEU A 467 10.02 3.49 9.53
N ILE A 468 11.30 3.64 9.85
CA ILE A 468 12.39 3.50 8.92
C ILE A 468 13.12 2.22 9.31
N GLU A 469 13.05 1.24 8.42
CA GLU A 469 13.68 -0.06 8.66
C GLU A 469 14.85 -0.25 7.70
N GLY A 470 15.08 -1.47 7.25
CA GLY A 470 16.25 -1.91 6.51
C GLY A 470 16.59 -3.29 6.99
N ASP A 471 16.23 -4.28 6.19
CA ASP A 471 16.23 -5.65 6.61
C ASP A 471 16.81 -6.60 5.55
N ALA A 472 17.67 -7.49 6.00
CA ALA A 472 18.23 -8.59 5.21
C ALA A 472 18.19 -9.92 6.00
N ALA A 473 17.25 -10.06 6.94
CA ALA A 473 17.13 -11.22 7.81
C ALA A 473 15.70 -11.76 7.93
N GLY A 474 14.68 -10.88 7.96
CA GLY A 474 13.26 -11.24 8.09
C GLY A 474 12.50 -11.15 6.78
N TRP A 475 12.00 -9.95 6.47
CA TRP A 475 11.29 -9.54 5.25
C TRP A 475 12.21 -9.35 4.04
N TYR A 476 13.51 -9.12 4.25
CA TYR A 476 14.50 -8.85 3.20
C TYR A 476 14.20 -7.57 2.39
N GLU A 477 13.68 -6.56 3.08
CA GLU A 477 13.35 -5.26 2.51
C GLU A 477 14.55 -4.30 2.55
N SER A 478 14.97 -3.82 1.38
CA SER A 478 16.22 -3.08 1.17
C SER A 478 16.34 -1.81 2.03
N GLY A 479 17.58 -1.47 2.40
CA GLY A 479 18.00 -0.24 3.07
C GLY A 479 19.52 -0.08 2.94
N PRO A 480 20.19 0.89 3.58
CA PRO A 480 19.68 1.88 4.53
C PRO A 480 19.22 3.20 3.88
N VAL A 481 18.54 4.03 4.67
CA VAL A 481 18.31 5.45 4.33
C VAL A 481 19.56 6.31 4.49
N LYS A 482 19.70 7.34 3.64
CA LYS A 482 20.85 8.27 3.63
C LYS A 482 20.47 9.77 3.62
N ASP A 483 19.21 10.11 3.36
CA ASP A 483 18.73 11.49 3.46
C ASP A 483 17.22 11.48 3.70
N VAL A 484 16.82 11.71 4.94
CA VAL A 484 15.40 11.76 5.33
C VAL A 484 15.12 13.06 6.05
N ILE A 485 14.03 13.72 5.66
CA ILE A 485 13.45 14.83 6.42
C ILE A 485 12.00 14.52 6.79
N ILE A 486 11.71 14.60 8.09
CA ILE A 486 10.40 14.48 8.72
C ILE A 486 10.11 15.83 9.36
N GLU A 487 9.29 16.65 8.69
CA GLU A 487 9.13 18.07 9.02
C GLU A 487 7.68 18.52 9.08
N ASN A 488 7.31 19.33 10.07
CA ASN A 488 5.97 19.92 10.20
C ASN A 488 4.82 18.90 10.20
N ASN A 489 5.05 17.66 10.64
CA ASN A 489 3.99 16.67 10.78
C ASN A 489 3.32 16.79 12.14
N LYS A 490 2.04 16.39 12.20
CA LYS A 490 1.26 16.25 13.42
C LYS A 490 1.08 14.77 13.76
N PHE A 491 1.48 14.37 14.96
CA PHE A 491 1.30 13.02 15.47
C PHE A 491 0.35 13.07 16.68
N ILE A 492 -0.79 12.39 16.59
CA ILE A 492 -1.82 12.39 17.63
C ILE A 492 -2.03 10.96 18.10
N ASP A 493 -1.72 10.71 19.36
CA ASP A 493 -1.94 9.44 20.07
C ASP A 493 -1.52 8.21 19.25
N CYS A 494 -0.25 8.21 18.84
CA CYS A 494 0.35 7.14 18.04
C CYS A 494 1.19 6.21 18.92
N ALA A 495 1.50 5.02 18.39
CA ALA A 495 2.36 4.00 19.00
C ALA A 495 1.82 3.37 20.30
N TYR A 496 0.50 3.29 20.45
CA TYR A 496 -0.16 2.60 21.58
C TYR A 496 -0.08 1.06 21.50
N ASN A 497 0.24 0.51 20.33
CA ASN A 497 0.46 -0.91 20.06
C ASN A 497 1.91 -1.22 19.70
N GLY A 498 2.40 -2.36 20.19
CA GLY A 498 3.55 -3.05 19.60
C GLY A 498 4.89 -2.33 19.72
N GLY A 499 5.76 -2.57 18.74
CA GLY A 499 7.13 -2.06 18.68
C GLY A 499 7.44 -1.41 17.33
N PRO A 500 8.69 -0.96 17.14
CA PRO A 500 9.79 -1.04 18.10
C PRO A 500 9.66 0.02 19.22
N SER A 501 9.89 -0.42 20.46
CA SER A 501 9.92 0.44 21.68
C SER A 501 8.71 1.34 21.91
N ARG A 502 7.54 1.07 21.29
CA ARG A 502 6.35 1.94 21.32
C ARG A 502 6.65 3.39 20.93
N ALA A 503 7.60 3.59 20.03
CA ALA A 503 7.99 4.94 19.62
C ALA A 503 7.11 5.47 18.46
N VAL A 504 6.74 6.75 18.52
CA VAL A 504 5.97 7.42 17.44
C VAL A 504 6.76 7.41 16.13
N ILE A 505 8.05 7.74 16.18
CA ILE A 505 8.97 7.60 15.05
C ILE A 505 10.05 6.59 15.45
N ALA A 506 10.29 5.60 14.59
CA ALA A 506 11.27 4.56 14.83
C ALA A 506 12.25 4.40 13.67
N LEU A 507 13.54 4.26 13.98
CA LEU A 507 14.59 3.85 13.06
C LEU A 507 15.18 2.54 13.58
N ASN A 508 14.85 1.41 12.96
CA ASN A 508 15.16 0.10 13.52
C ASN A 508 15.67 -0.91 12.46
N PRO A 509 16.88 -0.71 11.92
CA PRO A 509 17.45 -1.67 11.00
C PRO A 509 17.69 -3.03 11.69
N SER A 510 17.61 -4.12 10.93
CA SER A 510 17.69 -5.48 11.48
C SER A 510 19.10 -5.95 11.86
N ASN A 511 20.11 -5.07 11.78
CA ASN A 511 21.49 -5.39 12.14
C ASN A 511 21.57 -5.91 13.59
N THR A 512 22.31 -7.00 13.79
CA THR A 512 22.54 -7.61 15.11
C THR A 512 23.82 -7.09 15.76
N VAL A 513 24.80 -6.69 14.94
CA VAL A 513 26.03 -6.04 15.40
C VAL A 513 25.80 -4.54 15.43
N ILE A 514 25.87 -3.97 16.63
CA ILE A 514 25.63 -2.55 16.89
C ILE A 514 26.98 -1.87 17.16
N ASP A 515 27.41 -1.01 16.23
CA ASP A 515 28.64 -0.21 16.37
C ASP A 515 28.37 1.25 15.99
N ALA A 516 28.44 2.16 16.97
CA ALA A 516 28.18 3.59 16.77
C ALA A 516 29.18 4.27 15.81
N ARG A 517 30.34 3.65 15.55
CA ARG A 517 31.33 4.11 14.57
C ARG A 517 30.95 3.74 13.14
N ARG A 518 30.08 2.74 12.96
CA ARG A 518 29.57 2.29 11.66
C ARG A 518 28.04 2.13 11.67
N PRO A 519 27.27 3.22 11.85
CA PRO A 519 25.82 3.15 11.81
C PRO A 519 25.30 2.74 10.44
N VAL A 520 24.10 2.18 10.43
CA VAL A 520 23.36 1.72 9.23
C VAL A 520 22.73 2.92 8.52
N HIS A 521 21.88 3.66 9.22
CA HIS A 521 21.20 4.85 8.66
C HIS A 521 22.03 6.11 8.82
N GLN A 522 21.81 7.06 7.92
CA GLN A 522 22.53 8.34 7.93
C GLN A 522 21.60 9.51 7.57
N ASN A 523 21.88 10.67 8.18
CA ASN A 523 21.27 11.97 7.85
C ASN A 523 19.74 11.92 7.88
N VAL A 524 19.21 11.70 9.08
CA VAL A 524 17.78 11.74 9.37
C VAL A 524 17.47 12.97 10.21
N ARG A 525 16.56 13.81 9.70
CA ARG A 525 16.20 15.11 10.29
C ARG A 525 14.73 15.13 10.66
N ILE A 526 14.43 15.24 11.94
CA ILE A 526 13.08 15.28 12.52
C ILE A 526 12.89 16.66 13.14
N ILE A 527 12.22 17.54 12.40
CA ILE A 527 12.24 18.99 12.63
C ILE A 527 10.82 19.56 12.74
N ASN A 528 10.57 20.41 13.74
CA ASN A 528 9.34 21.21 13.86
C ASN A 528 8.03 20.39 13.79
N ASN A 529 8.03 19.15 14.29
CA ASN A 529 6.82 18.34 14.36
C ASN A 529 6.06 18.61 15.65
N PHE A 530 4.75 18.40 15.62
CA PHE A 530 3.87 18.54 16.77
C PHE A 530 3.38 17.16 17.22
N PHE A 531 3.59 16.83 18.50
CA PHE A 531 3.22 15.56 19.10
C PHE A 531 2.15 15.77 20.17
N VAL A 532 1.10 14.96 20.13
CA VAL A 532 0.13 14.79 21.21
C VAL A 532 0.24 13.34 21.68
N THR A 533 0.60 13.14 22.94
CA THR A 533 0.96 11.80 23.44
C THR A 533 0.46 11.55 24.86
N SER A 534 0.15 10.28 25.13
CA SER A 534 -0.17 9.74 26.45
C SER A 534 1.04 9.20 27.19
N GLY A 535 2.27 9.53 26.74
CA GLY A 535 3.54 9.17 27.40
C GLY A 535 4.41 8.17 26.63
N ASN A 536 4.06 7.83 25.40
CA ASN A 536 4.88 6.98 24.52
C ASN A 536 6.17 7.72 24.10
N PRO A 537 7.31 7.00 23.92
CA PRO A 537 8.51 7.59 23.33
C PRO A 537 8.21 8.27 21.99
N LEU A 538 8.81 9.44 21.75
CA LEU A 538 8.65 10.16 20.48
C LEU A 538 9.57 9.57 19.41
N LEU A 539 10.77 9.17 19.82
CA LEU A 539 11.81 8.66 18.94
C LEU A 539 12.52 7.45 19.53
N TYR A 540 12.54 6.36 18.77
CA TYR A 540 13.52 5.28 18.93
C TYR A 540 14.45 5.28 17.72
N ALA A 541 15.76 5.33 17.94
CA ALA A 541 16.73 5.24 16.87
C ALA A 541 17.84 4.24 17.22
N LYS A 542 18.00 3.26 16.34
CA LYS A 542 19.07 2.27 16.36
C LYS A 542 20.00 2.48 15.18
N SER A 543 21.30 2.35 15.42
CA SER A 543 22.36 2.37 14.40
C SER A 543 22.18 3.49 13.37
N THR A 544 22.00 4.72 13.85
CA THR A 544 21.81 5.91 13.00
C THR A 544 22.89 6.97 13.26
N SER A 545 23.49 7.50 12.19
CA SER A 545 24.42 8.64 12.25
C SER A 545 23.77 9.93 11.74
N GLN A 546 24.26 11.09 12.21
CA GLN A 546 23.79 12.41 11.75
C GLN A 546 22.28 12.58 11.96
N LEU A 547 21.80 12.18 13.14
CA LEU A 547 20.41 12.27 13.55
C LEU A 547 20.13 13.64 14.17
N VAL A 548 19.13 14.34 13.66
CA VAL A 548 18.69 15.64 14.21
C VAL A 548 17.25 15.52 14.69
N PHE A 549 17.00 15.82 15.96
CA PHE A 549 15.66 15.94 16.55
C PHE A 549 15.52 17.34 17.15
N LYS A 550 14.94 18.26 16.38
CA LYS A 550 15.03 19.71 16.65
C LYS A 550 13.69 20.45 16.51
N GLY A 551 13.41 21.37 17.42
CA GLY A 551 12.30 22.31 17.28
C GLY A 551 10.92 21.69 17.41
N ASN A 552 10.83 20.44 17.88
CA ASN A 552 9.55 19.73 18.00
C ASN A 552 8.80 20.20 19.25
N GLU A 553 7.47 20.22 19.16
CA GLU A 553 6.57 20.60 20.25
C GLU A 553 5.74 19.40 20.70
N VAL A 554 5.55 19.24 22.01
CA VAL A 554 4.94 18.05 22.61
C VAL A 554 3.88 18.49 23.61
N LYS A 555 2.63 18.09 23.37
CA LYS A 555 1.52 18.18 24.33
C LYS A 555 1.30 16.80 24.97
N ILE A 556 1.28 16.75 26.30
CA ILE A 556 1.07 15.51 27.07
C ILE A 556 -0.38 15.50 27.57
N GLU A 557 -1.16 14.47 27.23
CA GLU A 557 -2.59 14.38 27.59
C GLU A 557 -2.90 13.45 28.78
N SER A 558 -1.91 12.71 29.29
CA SER A 558 -2.07 11.80 30.45
C SER A 558 -1.29 12.26 31.70
N PRO A 559 -1.75 11.96 32.94
CA PRO A 559 -0.99 12.23 34.16
C PRO A 559 0.38 11.53 34.13
N SER A 560 1.40 12.25 34.60
CA SER A 560 2.83 11.96 34.40
C SER A 560 3.36 10.61 34.93
N SER A 561 2.58 9.83 35.67
CA SER A 561 3.05 8.58 36.32
C SER A 561 3.16 7.36 35.39
N LEU A 562 2.56 7.40 34.19
CA LEU A 562 2.71 6.38 33.13
C LEU A 562 3.78 6.74 32.09
N VAL A 563 4.40 7.92 32.22
CA VAL A 563 5.40 8.43 31.28
C VAL A 563 6.69 7.63 31.46
N GLY A 564 7.04 6.81 30.47
CA GLY A 564 8.38 6.28 30.39
C GLY A 564 9.35 7.47 30.28
N ASN A 565 10.27 7.62 31.24
CA ASN A 565 11.22 8.75 31.37
C ASN A 565 12.15 9.00 30.16
N LYS A 566 11.92 8.36 29.00
CA LYS A 566 12.77 8.43 27.80
C LYS A 566 11.95 8.75 26.55
N TRP A 567 11.71 10.04 26.32
CA TRP A 567 11.11 10.57 25.08
C TRP A 567 11.92 10.25 23.82
N VAL A 568 13.23 10.09 23.98
CA VAL A 568 14.17 9.70 22.93
C VAL A 568 15.01 8.54 23.43
N VAL A 569 15.02 7.45 22.68
CA VAL A 569 15.80 6.23 22.96
C VAL A 569 16.79 6.03 21.83
N LEU A 570 18.08 5.98 22.16
CA LEU A 570 19.17 5.86 21.19
C LEU A 570 20.00 4.61 21.47
N GLU A 571 20.29 3.84 20.42
CA GLU A 571 21.08 2.63 20.48
C GLU A 571 22.11 2.60 19.35
N GLY A 572 23.41 2.62 19.68
CA GLY A 572 24.47 2.62 18.66
C GLY A 572 24.42 3.79 17.67
N CYS A 573 23.92 4.95 18.10
CA CYS A 573 23.84 6.15 17.26
C CYS A 573 25.08 7.05 17.42
N SER A 574 25.38 7.88 16.41
CA SER A 574 26.48 8.85 16.47
C SER A 574 26.13 10.19 15.81
N LYS A 575 26.83 11.26 16.19
CA LYS A 575 26.58 12.63 15.68
C LYS A 575 25.11 13.04 15.85
N VAL A 576 24.53 12.78 17.02
CA VAL A 576 23.13 13.07 17.32
C VAL A 576 22.99 14.49 17.87
N THR A 577 22.02 15.25 17.34
CA THR A 577 21.66 16.59 17.82
C THR A 577 20.22 16.60 18.30
N ILE A 578 20.01 16.84 19.59
CA ILE A 578 18.68 17.06 20.19
C ILE A 578 18.65 18.49 20.72
N LYS A 579 17.84 19.38 20.12
CA LYS A 579 17.88 20.82 20.47
C LYS A 579 16.55 21.53 20.29
N GLY A 580 16.21 22.41 21.22
CA GLY A 580 15.09 23.35 21.07
C GLY A 580 13.71 22.71 20.99
N ASN A 581 13.55 21.49 21.53
CA ASN A 581 12.24 20.84 21.64
C ASN A 581 11.52 21.38 22.88
N LYS A 582 10.21 21.59 22.79
CA LYS A 582 9.38 22.16 23.85
C LYS A 582 8.32 21.17 24.31
N PHE A 583 8.14 21.07 25.62
CA PHE A 583 7.01 20.38 26.23
C PHE A 583 6.02 21.46 26.68
N LEU A 584 4.81 21.38 26.17
CA LEU A 584 3.72 22.29 26.51
C LEU A 584 3.06 21.78 27.79
N GLU A 585 2.80 22.68 28.74
CA GLU A 585 2.03 22.34 29.94
C GLU A 585 0.59 21.96 29.55
N PRO A 586 -0.05 21.02 30.27
CA PRO A 586 -1.40 20.53 29.97
C PRO A 586 -2.48 21.61 29.86
#